data_AF-A0A810N1X2-F1
#
_entry.id   AF-A0A810N1X2-F1
#
_cell.length_a   1.000
_cell.length_b   1.000
_cell.length_c   1.000
_cell.angle_alpha   90.00
_cell.angle_beta   90.00
_cell.angle_gamma   90.00
#
_symmetry.space_group_name_H-M   'P 1'
#
loop_
_entity.id
_entity.type
_entity.pdbx_description
1 polymer ?
#
loop_
_entity_poly.entity_id
_entity_poly.type
_entity_poly.pdbx_seq_one_letter_code
_entity_poly.pdbx_strand_id
1 'polypeptide(L)'
;MHFPSGVEIAAVAGGLTAVLGTVLLVRSARRHTAASRRARLVLAAGAGVTTASLVVGLIGLVAMAPEWSANREQRVTLATVVAIGVVLGCVLFSVGLLRLPGLAGDTRTVARHLLDAVVVGAALWFVGWVLLSEPTRILGAATPTTCTAILLASVAVATTVGVAVVGVLRTARPRRGLILTGSGIVTTVVGGLGVATGVCQPGTAMVLASTIAVSIGLLILAWAVRFPDTLGEPHGDVIRRGTAYAFLPMLGMAVSAVYHLLWEGRFTAPGIVAGIVEGFALVARQYVALLDVRAYAHRLAESEAHYRDLAYTDALTGLANRRGLLEELRRVLRSDVPVVLLALDLDGFKYVNDMRGHDVGDAVLGDVGARLRQNLRPGDLAARLGATSSPY
;
A
#
# COMPACT_ATOMS: atom_id res chain seq x y z
N MET A 1 -29.50 19.02 -34.54
CA MET A 1 -30.33 18.82 -33.33
C MET A 1 -29.93 19.89 -32.34
N HIS A 2 -30.83 20.79 -31.94
CA HIS A 2 -30.56 21.67 -30.81
C HIS A 2 -30.37 20.78 -29.57
N PHE A 3 -29.30 21.00 -28.81
CA PHE A 3 -29.19 20.37 -27.50
C PHE A 3 -30.41 20.81 -26.67
N PRO A 4 -31.05 19.92 -25.90
CA PRO A 4 -32.09 20.37 -24.99
C PRO A 4 -31.48 21.38 -24.04
N SER A 5 -32.14 22.53 -23.84
CA SER A 5 -31.68 23.67 -23.03
C SER A 5 -31.17 23.28 -21.63
N GLY A 6 -31.56 22.11 -21.11
CA GLY A 6 -31.05 21.54 -19.86
C GLY A 6 -29.59 21.08 -19.89
N VAL A 7 -29.00 20.74 -21.05
CA VAL A 7 -27.61 20.24 -21.14
C VAL A 7 -26.60 21.35 -20.86
N GLU A 8 -26.82 22.53 -21.44
CA GLU A 8 -25.96 23.70 -21.24
C GLU A 8 -26.02 24.17 -19.78
N ILE A 9 -27.23 24.23 -19.20
CA ILE A 9 -27.43 24.61 -17.80
C ILE A 9 -26.73 23.61 -16.86
N ALA A 10 -26.88 22.31 -17.10
CA ALA A 10 -26.25 21.27 -16.29
C ALA A 10 -24.72 21.28 -16.42
N ALA A 11 -24.19 21.53 -17.63
CA ALA A 11 -22.76 21.71 -17.87
C ALA A 11 -22.19 22.90 -17.09
N VAL A 12 -22.84 24.07 -17.18
CA VAL A 12 -22.42 25.28 -16.47
C VAL A 12 -22.48 25.07 -14.95
N ALA A 13 -23.58 24.52 -14.44
CA ALA A 13 -23.74 24.23 -13.02
C ALA A 13 -22.68 23.24 -12.52
N GLY A 14 -22.39 22.19 -13.29
CA GLY A 14 -21.33 21.21 -13.01
C GLY A 14 -19.93 21.84 -12.99
N GLY A 15 -19.60 22.67 -13.98
CA GLY A 15 -18.34 23.40 -14.03
C GLY A 15 -18.16 24.34 -12.83
N LEU A 16 -19.20 25.10 -12.46
CA LEU A 16 -19.17 25.99 -11.29
C LEU A 16 -18.97 25.21 -9.98
N THR A 17 -19.63 24.05 -9.83
CA THR A 17 -19.44 23.21 -8.63
C THR A 17 -18.02 22.62 -8.57
N ALA A 18 -17.44 22.21 -9.69
CA ALA A 18 -16.07 21.73 -9.75
C ALA A 18 -15.06 22.83 -9.37
N VAL A 19 -15.26 24.06 -9.86
CA VAL A 19 -14.46 25.23 -9.48
C VAL A 19 -14.58 25.50 -7.98
N LEU A 20 -15.80 25.49 -7.43
CA LEU A 20 -16.02 25.68 -6.00
C LEU A 20 -15.30 24.62 -5.16
N GLY A 21 -15.42 23.34 -5.52
CA GLY A 21 -14.74 22.23 -4.85
C GLY A 21 -13.21 22.41 -4.83
N THR A 22 -12.64 22.80 -5.96
CA THR A 22 -11.20 23.11 -6.07
C THR A 22 -10.78 24.29 -5.19
N VAL A 23 -11.54 25.38 -5.18
CA VAL A 23 -11.25 26.55 -4.33
C VAL A 23 -11.30 26.18 -2.84
N LEU A 24 -12.29 25.38 -2.43
CA LEU A 24 -12.39 24.88 -1.06
C LEU A 24 -11.17 24.03 -0.68
N LEU A 25 -10.73 23.15 -1.57
CA LEU A 25 -9.52 22.34 -1.38
C LEU A 25 -8.26 23.18 -1.19
N VAL A 26 -8.02 24.16 -2.08
CA VAL A 26 -6.85 25.04 -1.99
C VAL A 26 -6.85 25.83 -0.68
N ARG A 27 -8.00 26.41 -0.30
CA ARG A 27 -8.13 27.15 0.96
C ARG A 27 -7.86 26.26 2.17
N SER A 28 -8.37 25.04 2.13
CA SER A 28 -8.24 24.13 3.25
C SER A 28 -6.84 23.55 3.39
N ALA A 29 -6.12 23.31 2.29
CA ALA A 29 -4.72 22.86 2.31
C ALA A 29 -3.80 23.82 3.09
N ARG A 30 -4.10 25.12 3.10
CA ARG A 30 -3.31 26.15 3.80
C ARG A 30 -3.42 26.07 5.33
N ARG A 31 -4.38 25.34 5.87
CA ARG A 31 -4.65 25.25 7.33
C ARG A 31 -3.89 24.12 8.04
N HIS A 32 -3.12 23.30 7.31
CA HIS A 32 -2.42 22.14 7.87
C HIS A 32 -0.92 22.41 8.13
N THR A 33 -0.30 21.53 8.92
CA THR A 33 1.14 21.51 9.21
C THR A 33 1.98 21.39 7.93
N ALA A 34 3.26 21.77 7.98
CA ALA A 34 4.11 21.90 6.78
C ALA A 34 4.17 20.63 5.91
N ALA A 35 4.25 19.44 6.51
CA ALA A 35 4.29 18.17 5.78
C ALA A 35 2.95 17.85 5.10
N SER A 36 1.85 17.83 5.86
CA SER A 36 0.49 17.62 5.33
C SER A 36 0.08 18.68 4.30
N ARG A 37 0.53 19.93 4.48
CA ARG A 37 0.26 21.05 3.58
C ARG A 37 0.82 20.79 2.19
N ARG A 38 2.06 20.30 2.06
CA ARG A 38 2.67 20.00 0.75
C ARG A 38 1.87 18.93 0.01
N ALA A 39 1.49 17.84 0.68
CA ALA A 39 0.68 16.79 0.08
C ALA A 39 -0.68 17.31 -0.40
N ARG A 40 -1.39 18.07 0.46
CA ARG A 40 -2.71 18.64 0.16
C ARG A 40 -2.66 19.71 -0.94
N LEU A 41 -1.57 20.47 -1.06
CA LEU A 41 -1.37 21.41 -2.17
C LEU A 41 -1.21 20.68 -3.51
N VAL A 42 -0.51 19.54 -3.53
CA VAL A 42 -0.40 18.71 -4.75
C VAL A 42 -1.75 18.12 -5.14
N LEU A 43 -2.53 17.63 -4.16
CA LEU A 43 -3.91 17.18 -4.40
C LEU A 43 -4.80 18.31 -4.95
N ALA A 44 -4.68 19.51 -4.41
CA ALA A 44 -5.41 20.68 -4.89
C ALA A 44 -4.97 21.10 -6.31
N ALA A 45 -3.69 20.95 -6.65
CA ALA A 45 -3.20 21.15 -8.02
C ALA A 45 -3.82 20.12 -8.99
N GLY A 46 -3.90 18.84 -8.59
CA GLY A 46 -4.58 17.80 -9.37
C GLY A 46 -6.07 18.10 -9.60
N ALA A 47 -6.76 18.58 -8.56
CA ALA A 47 -8.14 19.05 -8.65
C ALA A 47 -8.29 20.25 -9.61
N GLY A 48 -7.36 21.20 -9.55
CA GLY A 48 -7.33 22.36 -10.45
C GLY A 48 -7.13 21.97 -11.91
N VAL A 49 -6.17 21.09 -12.20
CA VAL A 49 -5.94 20.57 -13.56
C VAL A 49 -7.19 19.86 -14.07
N THR A 50 -7.76 18.94 -13.28
CA THR A 50 -8.95 18.17 -13.69
C THR A 50 -10.16 19.09 -13.94
N THR A 51 -10.34 20.11 -13.10
CA THR A 51 -11.40 21.10 -13.26
C THR A 51 -11.20 21.94 -14.52
N ALA A 52 -9.97 22.40 -14.79
CA ALA A 52 -9.67 23.15 -16.00
C ALA A 52 -9.95 22.30 -17.26
N SER A 53 -9.54 21.03 -17.25
CA SER A 53 -9.79 20.11 -18.35
C SER A 53 -11.27 19.82 -18.55
N LEU A 54 -12.05 19.69 -17.47
CA LEU A 54 -13.51 19.60 -17.53
C LEU A 54 -14.11 20.84 -18.19
N VAL A 55 -13.73 22.03 -17.72
CA VAL A 55 -14.25 23.31 -18.25
C VAL A 55 -13.91 23.46 -19.74
N VAL A 56 -12.69 23.14 -20.16
CA VAL A 56 -12.30 23.14 -21.58
C VAL A 56 -13.18 22.18 -22.38
N GLY A 57 -13.41 20.96 -21.88
CA GLY A 57 -14.29 19.99 -22.53
C GLY A 57 -15.73 20.47 -22.67
N LEU A 58 -16.28 21.13 -21.64
CA LEU A 58 -17.64 21.66 -21.65
C LEU A 58 -17.80 22.89 -22.56
N ILE A 59 -16.83 23.82 -22.55
CA ILE A 59 -16.82 24.97 -23.46
C ILE A 59 -16.74 24.50 -24.90
N GLY A 60 -15.83 23.55 -25.19
CA GLY A 60 -15.71 22.98 -26.52
C GLY A 60 -17.00 22.26 -26.96
N LEU A 61 -17.68 21.56 -26.05
CA LEU A 61 -18.97 20.93 -26.34
C LEU A 61 -20.04 21.95 -26.76
N VAL A 62 -20.19 23.04 -26.00
CA VAL A 62 -21.17 24.09 -26.27
C VAL A 62 -20.83 24.82 -27.57
N ALA A 63 -19.55 25.16 -27.79
CA ALA A 63 -19.10 25.83 -29.01
C ALA A 63 -19.33 24.98 -30.26
N MET A 64 -19.23 23.65 -30.15
CA MET A 64 -19.42 22.71 -31.24
C MET A 64 -20.87 22.22 -31.39
N ALA A 65 -21.79 22.67 -30.53
CA ALA A 65 -23.14 22.13 -30.44
C ALA A 65 -23.94 22.04 -31.78
N PRO A 66 -23.86 23.01 -32.71
CA PRO A 66 -24.63 22.97 -33.96
C PRO A 66 -24.24 21.81 -34.90
N GLU A 67 -22.97 21.38 -34.88
CA GLU A 67 -22.39 20.39 -35.80
C GLU A 67 -21.65 19.26 -35.08
N TRP A 68 -21.92 19.08 -33.78
CA TRP A 68 -21.09 18.24 -32.91
C TRP A 68 -20.94 16.81 -33.42
N SER A 69 -21.99 16.20 -34.00
CA SER A 69 -21.95 14.85 -34.56
C SER A 69 -21.22 14.77 -35.92
N ALA A 70 -21.14 15.86 -36.68
CA ALA A 70 -20.54 15.88 -38.01
C ALA A 70 -19.00 16.01 -37.98
N ASN A 71 -18.44 16.82 -37.08
CA ASN A 71 -17.00 17.14 -37.07
C ASN A 71 -16.16 16.20 -36.18
N ARG A 72 -15.90 14.98 -36.69
CA ARG A 72 -15.11 13.95 -35.97
C ARG A 72 -13.71 14.41 -35.57
N GLU A 73 -13.00 15.13 -36.43
CA GLU A 73 -11.63 15.57 -36.19
C GLU A 73 -11.54 16.52 -34.97
N GLN A 74 -12.36 17.56 -34.95
CA GLN A 74 -12.43 18.51 -33.83
C GLN A 74 -12.82 17.82 -32.51
N ARG A 75 -13.73 16.83 -32.54
CA ARG A 75 -14.10 16.05 -31.35
C ARG A 75 -12.90 15.26 -30.80
N VAL A 76 -12.14 14.59 -31.66
CA VAL A 76 -10.96 13.81 -31.27
C VAL A 76 -9.89 14.72 -30.67
N THR A 77 -9.67 15.89 -31.26
CA THR A 77 -8.73 16.90 -30.74
C THR A 77 -9.15 17.39 -29.36
N LEU A 78 -10.42 17.78 -29.18
CA LEU A 78 -10.94 18.23 -27.89
C LEU A 78 -10.86 17.12 -26.84
N ALA A 79 -11.27 15.89 -27.18
CA ALA A 79 -11.18 14.74 -26.30
C ALA A 79 -9.73 14.42 -25.89
N THR A 80 -8.77 14.62 -26.80
CA THR A 80 -7.33 14.45 -26.52
C THR A 80 -6.84 15.46 -25.50
N VAL A 81 -7.24 16.73 -25.62
CA VAL A 81 -6.90 17.78 -24.64
C VAL A 81 -7.48 17.43 -23.26
N VAL A 82 -8.76 17.02 -23.20
CA VAL A 82 -9.38 16.61 -21.94
C VAL A 82 -8.66 15.39 -21.34
N ALA A 83 -8.34 14.38 -22.16
CA ALA A 83 -7.66 13.16 -21.73
C ALA A 83 -6.25 13.43 -21.17
N ILE A 84 -5.46 14.31 -21.80
CA ILE A 84 -4.15 14.74 -21.28
C ILE A 84 -4.32 15.40 -19.91
N GLY A 85 -5.33 16.25 -19.77
CA GLY A 85 -5.72 16.86 -18.51
C GLY A 85 -6.01 15.85 -17.39
N VAL A 86 -6.80 14.81 -17.71
CA VAL A 86 -7.10 13.71 -16.79
C VAL A 86 -5.82 12.97 -16.39
N VAL A 87 -4.91 12.69 -17.32
CA VAL A 87 -3.62 12.01 -17.05
C VAL A 87 -2.77 12.85 -16.09
N LEU A 88 -2.64 14.15 -16.34
CA LEU A 88 -1.92 15.06 -15.45
C LEU A 88 -2.57 15.12 -14.05
N GLY A 89 -3.90 15.16 -14.00
CA GLY A 89 -4.67 15.07 -12.76
C GLY A 89 -4.38 13.78 -11.99
N CYS A 90 -4.41 12.62 -12.65
CA CYS A 90 -4.07 11.31 -12.10
C CYS A 90 -2.67 11.27 -11.49
N VAL A 91 -1.67 11.80 -12.20
CA VAL A 91 -0.28 11.89 -11.70
C VAL A 91 -0.23 12.74 -10.43
N LEU A 92 -0.82 13.94 -10.45
CA LEU A 92 -0.84 14.83 -9.29
C LEU A 92 -1.60 14.23 -8.11
N PHE A 93 -2.75 13.60 -8.33
CA PHE A 93 -3.49 12.92 -7.28
C PHE A 93 -2.70 11.77 -6.66
N SER A 94 -2.05 10.94 -7.49
CA SER A 94 -1.21 9.84 -7.03
C SER A 94 -0.02 10.34 -6.19
N VAL A 95 0.68 11.38 -6.67
CA VAL A 95 1.81 12.01 -5.95
C VAL A 95 1.32 12.65 -4.65
N GLY A 96 0.19 13.34 -4.67
CA GLY A 96 -0.40 13.96 -3.49
C GLY A 96 -0.79 12.93 -2.43
N LEU A 97 -1.40 11.83 -2.85
CA LEU A 97 -1.81 10.74 -1.96
C LEU A 97 -0.61 10.04 -1.34
N LEU A 98 0.42 9.71 -2.13
CA LEU A 98 1.65 9.07 -1.64
C LEU A 98 2.47 9.95 -0.69
N ARG A 99 2.28 11.27 -0.75
CA ARG A 99 2.91 12.24 0.16
C ARG A 99 2.12 12.51 1.43
N LEU A 100 0.90 11.97 1.58
CA LEU A 100 0.18 12.11 2.82
C LEU A 100 0.94 11.43 3.97
N PRO A 101 0.88 11.99 5.19
CA PRO A 101 1.41 11.32 6.38
C PRO A 101 0.86 9.89 6.46
N GLY A 102 1.59 8.94 7.04
CA GLY A 102 1.17 7.55 7.19
C GLY A 102 1.19 6.69 5.92
N LEU A 103 1.31 7.28 4.72
CA LEU A 103 1.66 6.59 3.47
C LEU A 103 3.14 6.78 3.11
N ALA A 104 3.68 7.96 3.38
CA ALA A 104 5.11 8.29 3.31
C ALA A 104 5.79 7.98 4.66
N GLY A 105 6.21 6.73 4.86
CA GLY A 105 7.20 6.37 5.87
C GLY A 105 8.59 6.46 5.24
N ASP A 106 9.15 5.30 4.88
CA ASP A 106 10.43 5.18 4.19
C ASP A 106 10.28 4.96 2.68
N THR A 107 11.34 5.24 1.91
CA THR A 107 11.41 5.00 0.46
C THR A 107 11.04 3.56 0.08
N ARG A 108 11.42 2.57 0.91
CA ARG A 108 11.09 1.16 0.70
C ARG A 108 9.58 0.89 0.81
N THR A 109 8.92 1.55 1.76
CA THR A 109 7.47 1.43 1.97
C THR A 109 6.71 2.07 0.81
N VAL A 110 7.17 3.25 0.34
CA VAL A 110 6.59 3.92 -0.84
C VAL A 110 6.77 3.07 -2.10
N ALA A 111 7.97 2.51 -2.33
CA ALA A 111 8.24 1.63 -3.47
C ALA A 111 7.33 0.39 -3.45
N ARG A 112 7.09 -0.20 -2.28
CA ARG A 112 6.16 -1.33 -2.11
C ARG A 112 4.72 -0.95 -2.41
N HIS A 113 4.26 0.20 -1.90
CA HIS A 113 2.91 0.70 -2.17
C HIS A 113 2.70 0.96 -3.67
N LEU A 114 3.71 1.54 -4.34
CA LEU A 114 3.70 1.75 -5.78
C LEU A 114 3.60 0.43 -6.55
N LEU A 115 4.40 -0.58 -6.18
CA LEU A 115 4.38 -1.86 -6.85
C LEU A 115 3.02 -2.58 -6.72
N ASP A 116 2.45 -2.60 -5.52
CA ASP A 116 1.10 -3.14 -5.32
C ASP A 116 0.03 -2.35 -6.07
N ALA A 117 0.15 -1.01 -6.10
CA ALA A 117 -0.77 -0.14 -6.82
C ALA A 117 -0.71 -0.36 -8.34
N VAL A 118 0.49 -0.60 -8.88
CA VAL A 118 0.67 -0.98 -10.30
C VAL A 118 0.02 -2.32 -10.59
N VAL A 119 0.20 -3.33 -9.73
CA VAL A 119 -0.46 -4.64 -9.91
C VAL A 119 -1.98 -4.50 -9.87
N VAL A 120 -2.53 -3.81 -8.86
CA VAL A 120 -3.99 -3.60 -8.76
C VAL A 120 -4.52 -2.78 -9.94
N GLY A 121 -3.81 -1.71 -10.32
CA GLY A 121 -4.20 -0.84 -11.42
C GLY A 121 -4.15 -1.53 -12.78
N ALA A 122 -3.11 -2.34 -13.04
CA ALA A 122 -2.99 -3.13 -14.25
C ALA A 122 -4.12 -4.16 -14.36
N ALA A 123 -4.40 -4.89 -13.27
CA ALA A 123 -5.50 -5.85 -13.24
C ALA A 123 -6.86 -5.19 -13.52
N LEU A 124 -7.14 -4.06 -12.87
CA LEU A 124 -8.38 -3.31 -13.09
C LEU A 124 -8.49 -2.82 -14.54
N TRP A 125 -7.39 -2.33 -15.09
CA TRP A 125 -7.34 -1.91 -16.49
C TRP A 125 -7.55 -3.08 -17.44
N PHE A 126 -6.90 -4.22 -17.22
CA PHE A 126 -7.01 -5.42 -18.04
C PHE A 126 -8.42 -5.98 -18.03
N VAL A 127 -9.03 -6.12 -16.84
CA VAL A 127 -10.42 -6.57 -16.70
C VAL A 127 -11.36 -5.59 -17.41
N GLY A 128 -11.17 -4.28 -17.22
CA GLY A 128 -11.92 -3.26 -17.93
C GLY A 128 -11.75 -3.37 -19.45
N TRP A 129 -10.52 -3.57 -19.92
CA TRP A 129 -10.20 -3.74 -21.33
C TRP A 129 -10.90 -4.96 -21.93
N VAL A 130 -10.87 -6.11 -21.25
CA VAL A 130 -11.56 -7.34 -21.68
C VAL A 130 -13.08 -7.14 -21.76
N LEU A 131 -13.69 -6.42 -20.82
CA LEU A 131 -15.14 -6.15 -20.83
C LEU A 131 -15.56 -5.12 -21.91
N LEU A 132 -14.63 -4.28 -22.33
CA LEU A 132 -14.86 -3.19 -23.30
C LEU A 132 -14.37 -3.52 -24.72
N SER A 133 -13.58 -4.56 -24.91
CA SER A 133 -13.07 -4.97 -26.23
C SER A 133 -13.97 -6.04 -26.88
N GLU A 134 -13.73 -6.34 -28.16
CA GLU A 134 -14.35 -7.53 -28.77
C GLU A 134 -13.85 -8.78 -28.05
N PRO A 135 -14.73 -9.70 -27.62
CA PRO A 135 -16.08 -9.96 -28.14
C PRO A 135 -17.21 -9.36 -27.29
N THR A 136 -16.92 -8.95 -26.06
CA THR A 136 -17.92 -8.55 -25.06
C THR A 136 -18.62 -7.25 -25.39
N ARG A 137 -17.83 -6.21 -25.73
CA ARG A 137 -18.27 -4.83 -25.98
C ARG A 137 -19.47 -4.43 -25.13
N ILE A 138 -19.35 -4.41 -23.79
CA ILE A 138 -20.49 -4.12 -22.91
C ILE A 138 -21.12 -2.73 -23.16
N LEU A 139 -20.35 -1.81 -23.74
CA LEU A 139 -20.80 -0.48 -24.17
C LEU A 139 -21.16 -0.39 -25.66
N GLY A 140 -21.19 -1.51 -26.39
CA GLY A 140 -21.54 -1.58 -27.80
C GLY A 140 -20.65 -0.70 -28.69
N ALA A 141 -21.25 0.16 -29.52
CA ALA A 141 -20.52 1.11 -30.36
C ALA A 141 -19.78 2.20 -29.57
N ALA A 142 -20.11 2.36 -28.28
CA ALA A 142 -19.48 3.33 -27.39
C ALA A 142 -18.16 2.83 -26.75
N THR A 143 -17.55 1.78 -27.32
CA THR A 143 -16.24 1.29 -26.86
C THR A 143 -15.11 2.18 -27.39
N PRO A 144 -14.23 2.73 -26.53
CA PRO A 144 -13.24 3.74 -26.92
C PRO A 144 -12.04 3.11 -27.64
N THR A 145 -12.19 2.73 -28.90
CA THR A 145 -11.07 2.21 -29.73
C THR A 145 -10.46 3.26 -30.65
N THR A 146 -11.12 4.40 -30.82
CA THR A 146 -10.76 5.42 -31.84
C THR A 146 -9.85 6.54 -31.34
N CYS A 147 -9.60 6.66 -30.03
CA CYS A 147 -8.86 7.79 -29.45
C CYS A 147 -7.70 7.26 -28.58
N THR A 148 -6.47 7.28 -29.09
CA THR A 148 -5.27 6.79 -28.39
C THR A 148 -5.02 7.51 -27.05
N ALA A 149 -5.35 8.81 -26.98
CA ALA A 149 -5.25 9.59 -25.75
C ALA A 149 -6.18 9.07 -24.63
N ILE A 150 -7.34 8.51 -24.98
CA ILE A 150 -8.27 7.92 -24.00
C ILE A 150 -7.71 6.62 -23.44
N LEU A 151 -7.01 5.83 -24.27
CA LEU A 151 -6.33 4.63 -23.80
C LEU A 151 -5.28 4.99 -22.74
N LEU A 152 -4.45 6.00 -23.00
CA LEU A 152 -3.49 6.52 -22.02
C LEU A 152 -4.19 7.00 -20.73
N ALA A 153 -5.28 7.76 -20.86
CA ALA A 153 -6.06 8.23 -19.71
C ALA A 153 -6.67 7.08 -18.91
N SER A 154 -7.18 6.03 -19.57
CA SER A 154 -7.74 4.87 -18.89
C SER A 154 -6.71 4.10 -18.06
N VAL A 155 -5.47 3.98 -18.56
CA VAL A 155 -4.36 3.38 -17.81
C VAL A 155 -4.01 4.26 -16.59
N ALA A 156 -3.85 5.56 -16.79
CA ALA A 156 -3.53 6.51 -15.71
C ALA A 156 -4.61 6.52 -14.60
N VAL A 157 -5.88 6.45 -15.00
CA VAL A 157 -7.02 6.34 -14.09
C VAL A 157 -6.93 5.04 -13.30
N ALA A 158 -6.78 3.90 -13.97
CA ALA A 158 -6.70 2.59 -13.30
C ALA A 158 -5.53 2.51 -12.32
N THR A 159 -4.34 3.04 -12.68
CA THR A 159 -3.21 3.17 -11.76
C THR A 159 -3.56 4.03 -10.55
N THR A 160 -4.19 5.19 -10.76
CA THR A 160 -4.60 6.09 -9.66
C THR A 160 -5.61 5.42 -8.73
N VAL A 161 -6.57 4.64 -9.27
CA VAL A 161 -7.48 3.81 -8.47
C VAL A 161 -6.70 2.77 -7.66
N GLY A 162 -5.72 2.10 -8.27
CA GLY A 162 -4.82 1.18 -7.58
C GLY A 162 -4.09 1.83 -6.40
N VAL A 163 -3.51 3.02 -6.59
CA VAL A 163 -2.83 3.77 -5.51
C VAL A 163 -3.81 4.13 -4.39
N ALA A 164 -5.02 4.59 -4.73
CA ALA A 164 -6.07 4.92 -3.76
C ALA A 164 -6.50 3.70 -2.92
N VAL A 165 -6.78 2.58 -3.58
CA VAL A 165 -7.20 1.33 -2.92
C VAL A 165 -6.09 0.79 -2.03
N VAL A 166 -4.86 0.66 -2.54
CA VAL A 166 -3.72 0.15 -1.78
C VAL A 166 -3.42 1.06 -0.59
N GLY A 167 -3.47 2.38 -0.76
CA GLY A 167 -3.26 3.32 0.33
C GLY A 167 -4.28 3.15 1.47
N VAL A 168 -5.56 2.96 1.14
CA VAL A 168 -6.63 2.72 2.12
C VAL A 168 -6.50 1.37 2.81
N LEU A 169 -6.09 0.33 2.07
CA LEU A 169 -5.97 -1.03 2.61
C LEU A 169 -4.76 -1.17 3.55
N ARG A 170 -3.65 -0.48 3.24
CA ARG A 170 -2.39 -0.61 3.99
C ARG A 170 -2.28 0.32 5.20
N THR A 171 -3.04 1.40 5.25
CA THR A 171 -3.01 2.32 6.40
C THR A 171 -3.75 1.77 7.62
N ALA A 172 -3.21 2.07 8.80
CA ALA A 172 -3.84 1.73 10.07
C ALA A 172 -5.13 2.54 10.32
N ARG A 173 -6.01 2.02 11.19
CA ARG A 173 -7.20 2.76 11.62
C ARG A 173 -6.78 3.87 12.61
N PRO A 174 -7.48 5.02 12.64
CA PRO A 174 -8.63 5.39 11.83
C PRO A 174 -8.25 5.85 10.40
N ARG A 175 -8.94 5.30 9.40
CA ARG A 175 -8.66 5.56 7.96
C ARG A 175 -9.78 6.32 7.24
N ARG A 176 -10.73 6.92 7.98
CA ARG A 176 -11.93 7.58 7.40
C ARG A 176 -11.57 8.73 6.45
N GLY A 177 -10.65 9.61 6.85
CA GLY A 177 -10.18 10.71 6.01
C GLY A 177 -9.53 10.23 4.71
N LEU A 178 -8.75 9.14 4.79
CA LEU A 178 -8.11 8.55 3.62
C LEU A 178 -9.10 7.83 2.71
N ILE A 179 -10.11 7.13 3.25
CA ILE A 179 -11.20 6.52 2.47
C ILE A 179 -11.91 7.61 1.66
N LEU A 180 -12.28 8.73 2.29
CA LEU A 180 -12.94 9.84 1.61
C LEU A 180 -12.03 10.52 0.58
N THR A 181 -10.75 10.71 0.90
CA THR A 181 -9.77 11.25 -0.04
C THR A 181 -9.64 10.34 -1.27
N GLY A 182 -9.48 9.04 -1.04
CA GLY A 182 -9.40 8.03 -2.09
C GLY A 182 -10.67 7.94 -2.94
N SER A 183 -11.85 7.90 -2.33
CA SER A 183 -13.12 7.83 -3.06
C SER A 183 -13.42 9.12 -3.84
N GLY A 184 -13.05 10.28 -3.29
CA GLY A 184 -13.12 11.57 -3.99
C GLY A 184 -12.24 11.57 -5.24
N ILE A 185 -10.97 11.17 -5.11
CA ILE A 185 -10.03 11.05 -6.23
C ILE A 185 -10.57 10.09 -7.29
N VAL A 186 -10.96 8.86 -6.90
CA VAL A 186 -11.46 7.83 -7.82
C VAL A 186 -12.67 8.34 -8.60
N THR A 187 -13.66 8.90 -7.92
CA THR A 187 -14.85 9.45 -8.56
C THR A 187 -14.48 10.58 -9.54
N THR A 188 -13.56 11.48 -9.16
CA THR A 188 -13.10 12.58 -10.00
C THR A 188 -12.37 12.09 -11.27
N VAL A 189 -11.43 11.15 -11.15
CA VAL A 189 -10.64 10.70 -12.32
C VAL A 189 -11.45 9.80 -13.26
N VAL A 190 -12.35 8.96 -12.71
CA VAL A 190 -13.28 8.16 -13.52
C VAL A 190 -14.28 9.05 -14.25
N GLY A 191 -14.83 10.06 -13.58
CA GLY A 191 -15.66 11.07 -14.22
C GLY A 191 -14.89 11.83 -15.31
N GLY A 192 -13.63 12.22 -15.06
CA GLY A 192 -12.80 12.87 -16.08
C GLY A 192 -12.62 12.01 -17.34
N LEU A 193 -12.36 10.72 -17.17
CA LEU A 193 -12.30 9.75 -18.28
C LEU A 193 -13.62 9.67 -19.04
N GLY A 194 -14.75 9.63 -18.32
CA GLY A 194 -16.09 9.62 -18.89
C GLY A 194 -16.43 10.87 -19.72
N VAL A 195 -15.91 12.04 -19.33
CA VAL A 195 -16.02 13.26 -20.14
C VAL A 195 -15.19 13.13 -21.41
N ALA A 196 -13.93 12.68 -21.33
CA ALA A 196 -13.08 12.50 -22.51
C ALA A 196 -13.68 11.49 -23.51
N THR A 197 -14.21 10.37 -23.01
CA THR A 197 -14.91 9.38 -23.84
C THR A 197 -16.18 9.94 -24.45
N GLY A 198 -16.98 10.70 -23.71
CA GLY A 198 -18.26 11.23 -24.18
C GLY A 198 -18.11 12.38 -25.18
N VAL A 199 -16.97 13.07 -25.15
CA VAL A 199 -16.57 14.04 -26.16
C VAL A 199 -16.07 13.34 -27.43
N CYS A 200 -15.24 12.29 -27.30
CA CYS A 200 -14.74 11.53 -28.47
C CYS A 200 -15.88 10.78 -29.18
N GLN A 201 -16.73 10.10 -28.41
CA GLN A 201 -17.90 9.38 -28.89
C GLN A 201 -19.16 10.12 -28.46
N PRO A 202 -19.84 10.82 -29.38
CA PRO A 202 -20.85 11.82 -29.05
C PRO A 202 -21.99 11.21 -28.23
N GLY A 203 -21.94 11.41 -26.91
CA GLY A 203 -22.87 10.84 -25.94
C GLY A 203 -23.19 11.85 -24.85
N THR A 204 -24.21 12.69 -25.07
CA THR A 204 -24.63 13.76 -24.15
C THR A 204 -24.87 13.26 -22.72
N ALA A 205 -25.57 12.14 -22.59
CA ALA A 205 -25.87 11.54 -21.28
C ALA A 205 -24.59 11.13 -20.52
N MET A 206 -23.60 10.57 -21.22
CA MET A 206 -22.33 10.18 -20.62
C MET A 206 -21.52 11.39 -20.17
N VAL A 207 -21.46 12.46 -20.97
CA VAL A 207 -20.76 13.71 -20.59
C VAL A 207 -21.41 14.34 -19.36
N LEU A 208 -22.75 14.39 -19.30
CA LEU A 208 -23.48 14.95 -18.16
C LEU A 208 -23.28 14.14 -16.89
N ALA A 209 -23.48 12.82 -16.94
CA ALA A 209 -23.26 11.95 -15.79
C ALA A 209 -21.82 12.03 -15.28
N SER A 210 -20.86 12.10 -16.20
CA SER A 210 -19.44 12.20 -15.88
C SER A 210 -19.06 13.55 -15.26
N THR A 211 -19.66 14.65 -15.74
CA THR A 211 -19.51 15.99 -15.16
C THR A 211 -20.01 16.02 -13.72
N ILE A 212 -21.19 15.44 -13.48
CA ILE A 212 -21.75 15.32 -12.13
C ILE A 212 -20.82 14.51 -11.23
N ALA A 213 -20.30 13.38 -11.73
CA ALA A 213 -19.34 12.55 -10.99
C ALA A 213 -18.07 13.34 -10.62
N VAL A 214 -17.49 14.11 -11.55
CA VAL A 214 -16.33 14.96 -11.26
C VAL A 214 -16.63 15.94 -10.13
N SER A 215 -17.77 16.63 -10.19
CA SER A 215 -18.18 17.60 -9.16
C SER A 215 -18.38 16.94 -7.80
N ILE A 216 -19.05 15.78 -7.75
CA ILE A 216 -19.24 15.01 -6.52
C ILE A 216 -17.87 14.60 -5.95
N GLY A 217 -16.97 14.06 -6.77
CA GLY A 217 -15.64 13.64 -6.33
C GLY A 217 -14.82 14.78 -5.72
N LEU A 218 -14.86 15.97 -6.34
CA LEU A 218 -14.18 17.16 -5.84
C LEU A 218 -14.77 17.68 -4.52
N LEU A 219 -16.10 17.61 -4.35
CA LEU A 219 -16.76 17.96 -3.10
C LEU A 219 -16.44 16.96 -1.98
N ILE A 220 -16.40 15.65 -2.28
CA ILE A 220 -15.96 14.62 -1.34
C ILE A 220 -14.52 14.91 -0.90
N LEU A 221 -13.63 15.23 -1.85
CA LEU A 221 -12.23 15.53 -1.57
C LEU A 221 -12.10 16.79 -0.69
N ALA A 222 -12.88 17.84 -0.95
CA ALA A 222 -12.95 19.03 -0.11
C ALA A 222 -13.48 18.72 1.30
N TRP A 223 -14.46 17.82 1.42
CA TRP A 223 -15.02 17.40 2.70
C TRP A 223 -14.06 16.53 3.51
N ALA A 224 -13.26 15.67 2.85
CA ALA A 224 -12.29 14.78 3.46
C ALA A 224 -11.28 15.53 4.36
N VAL A 225 -11.02 16.80 4.06
CA VAL A 225 -10.12 17.67 4.83
C VAL A 225 -10.56 17.85 6.29
N ARG A 226 -11.85 17.73 6.59
CA ARG A 226 -12.37 17.89 7.97
C ARG A 226 -11.91 16.78 8.92
N PHE A 227 -11.41 15.66 8.39
CA PHE A 227 -10.92 14.56 9.19
C PHE A 227 -9.44 14.78 9.56
N PRO A 228 -9.05 14.59 10.83
CA PRO A 228 -7.66 14.78 11.27
C PRO A 228 -6.70 13.83 10.55
N ASP A 229 -5.47 14.30 10.33
CA ASP A 229 -4.36 13.51 9.77
C ASP A 229 -3.77 12.49 10.77
N THR A 230 -4.44 12.20 11.90
CA THR A 230 -3.95 11.31 12.95
C THR A 230 -3.99 9.86 12.49
N LEU A 231 -2.96 9.50 11.74
CA LEU A 231 -2.66 8.13 11.37
C LEU A 231 -1.81 7.57 12.49
N GLY A 232 -2.37 6.59 13.21
CA GLY A 232 -1.68 5.94 14.32
C GLY A 232 -0.30 5.44 13.89
N GLU A 233 0.64 5.41 14.84
CA GLU A 233 1.96 4.85 14.59
C GLU A 233 1.85 3.50 13.87
N PRO A 234 2.77 3.18 12.94
CA PRO A 234 2.79 1.91 12.23
C PRO A 234 3.23 0.77 13.17
N HIS A 235 2.52 0.58 14.27
CA HIS A 235 2.71 -0.54 15.17
C HIS A 235 2.09 -1.79 14.55
N GLY A 236 2.98 -2.60 13.98
CA GLY A 236 2.93 -4.07 14.03
C GLY A 236 1.73 -4.74 13.37
N ASP A 237 1.77 -4.92 12.05
CA ASP A 237 1.48 -6.23 11.41
C ASP A 237 1.62 -6.13 9.88
N VAL A 238 2.88 -6.08 9.40
CA VAL A 238 3.18 -6.06 7.96
C VAL A 238 2.77 -7.38 7.28
N ILE A 239 2.76 -8.48 8.04
CA ILE A 239 2.50 -9.84 7.54
C ILE A 239 0.99 -10.08 7.39
N ARG A 240 0.17 -9.67 8.35
CA ARG A 240 -1.26 -10.02 8.39
C ARG A 240 -2.14 -9.25 7.39
N ARG A 241 -1.70 -8.08 6.92
CA ARG A 241 -2.47 -7.24 5.97
C ARG A 241 -2.06 -7.38 4.50
N GLY A 242 -0.96 -8.07 4.20
CA GLY A 242 -0.28 -7.96 2.90
C GLY A 242 -0.61 -9.04 1.85
N THR A 243 -1.10 -10.21 2.24
CA THR A 243 -1.18 -11.38 1.34
C THR A 243 -2.56 -11.61 0.73
N ALA A 244 -3.65 -11.45 1.48
CA ALA A 244 -4.99 -11.78 0.97
C ALA A 244 -5.43 -10.92 -0.24
N TYR A 245 -5.16 -9.61 -0.21
CA TYR A 245 -5.54 -8.69 -1.29
C TYR A 245 -4.63 -8.77 -2.52
N ALA A 246 -3.53 -9.51 -2.45
CA ALA A 246 -2.59 -9.72 -3.56
C ALA A 246 -3.18 -10.59 -4.67
N PHE A 247 -3.97 -11.58 -4.27
CA PHE A 247 -4.48 -12.61 -5.16
C PHE A 247 -5.78 -12.21 -5.83
N LEU A 248 -6.55 -11.29 -5.23
CA LEU A 248 -7.84 -10.88 -5.77
C LEU A 248 -7.75 -10.23 -7.17
N PRO A 249 -6.82 -9.30 -7.44
CA PRO A 249 -6.64 -8.75 -8.80
C PRO A 249 -6.20 -9.83 -9.80
N MET A 250 -5.33 -10.76 -9.37
CA MET A 250 -4.84 -11.86 -10.19
C MET A 250 -5.94 -12.86 -10.56
N LEU A 251 -6.81 -13.19 -9.60
CA LEU A 251 -7.97 -14.03 -9.84
C LEU A 251 -8.93 -13.34 -10.81
N GLY A 252 -9.20 -12.05 -10.61
CA GLY A 252 -10.05 -11.26 -11.51
C GLY A 252 -9.50 -11.23 -12.94
N MET A 253 -8.20 -11.02 -13.10
CA MET A 253 -7.52 -11.12 -14.38
C MET A 253 -7.61 -12.50 -15.02
N ALA A 254 -7.29 -13.56 -14.28
CA ALA A 254 -7.29 -14.92 -14.80
C ALA A 254 -8.70 -15.31 -15.26
N VAL A 255 -9.71 -15.02 -14.44
CA VAL A 255 -11.12 -15.24 -14.79
C VAL A 255 -11.50 -14.43 -16.03
N SER A 256 -11.10 -13.16 -16.09
CA SER A 256 -11.37 -12.29 -17.24
C SER A 256 -10.68 -12.78 -18.52
N ALA A 257 -9.42 -13.21 -18.45
CA ALA A 257 -8.67 -13.73 -19.58
C ALA A 257 -9.23 -15.07 -20.08
N VAL A 258 -9.59 -15.99 -19.17
CA VAL A 258 -10.24 -17.26 -19.51
C VAL A 258 -11.58 -17.00 -20.18
N TYR A 259 -12.40 -16.11 -19.61
CA TYR A 259 -13.67 -15.71 -20.20
C TYR A 259 -13.49 -15.12 -21.61
N HIS A 260 -12.50 -14.23 -21.79
CA HIS A 260 -12.18 -13.64 -23.10
C HIS A 260 -11.84 -14.69 -24.15
N LEU A 261 -11.03 -15.68 -23.79
CA LEU A 261 -10.63 -16.78 -24.68
C LEU A 261 -11.82 -17.71 -25.01
N LEU A 262 -12.67 -18.01 -24.03
CA LEU A 262 -13.84 -18.86 -24.22
C LEU A 262 -14.88 -18.26 -25.17
N TRP A 263 -14.95 -16.93 -25.25
CA TRP A 263 -15.88 -16.20 -26.11
C TRP A 263 -15.27 -15.77 -27.46
N GLU A 264 -14.27 -16.49 -27.96
CA GLU A 264 -13.56 -16.21 -29.22
C GLU A 264 -12.84 -14.84 -29.26
N GLY A 265 -12.57 -14.26 -28.09
CA GLY A 265 -11.84 -13.01 -27.96
C GLY A 265 -10.40 -13.13 -28.40
N ARG A 266 -9.94 -12.15 -29.18
CA ARG A 266 -8.53 -12.02 -29.56
C ARG A 266 -7.87 -10.98 -28.67
N PHE A 267 -6.66 -11.27 -28.20
CA PHE A 267 -5.85 -10.27 -27.51
C PHE A 267 -5.22 -9.33 -28.55
N THR A 268 -5.55 -8.05 -28.43
CA THR A 268 -4.92 -6.98 -29.21
C THR A 268 -3.52 -6.68 -28.65
N ALA A 269 -2.67 -6.03 -29.45
CA ALA A 269 -1.32 -5.65 -29.01
C ALA A 269 -1.30 -4.88 -27.66
N PRO A 270 -2.21 -3.92 -27.39
CA PRO A 270 -2.29 -3.29 -26.06
C PRO A 270 -2.63 -4.25 -24.92
N GLY A 271 -3.52 -5.23 -25.16
CA GLY A 271 -3.86 -6.25 -24.18
C GLY A 271 -2.68 -7.18 -23.86
N ILE A 272 -1.89 -7.56 -24.87
CA ILE A 272 -0.67 -8.36 -24.69
C ILE A 272 0.38 -7.57 -23.88
N VAL A 273 0.63 -6.31 -24.25
CA VAL A 273 1.60 -5.45 -23.54
C VAL A 273 1.20 -5.29 -22.08
N ALA A 274 -0.08 -5.05 -21.79
CA ALA A 274 -0.55 -4.94 -20.42
C ALA A 274 -0.37 -6.23 -19.62
N GLY A 275 -0.71 -7.38 -20.21
CA GLY A 275 -0.48 -8.69 -19.58
C GLY A 275 0.99 -8.95 -19.27
N ILE A 276 1.91 -8.55 -20.16
CA ILE A 276 3.36 -8.66 -19.93
C ILE A 276 3.81 -7.75 -18.79
N VAL A 277 3.44 -6.46 -18.83
CA VAL A 277 3.78 -5.48 -17.78
C VAL A 277 3.28 -5.95 -16.43
N GLU A 278 2.07 -6.48 -16.38
CA GLU A 278 1.48 -7.01 -15.16
C GLU A 278 2.17 -8.28 -14.68
N GLY A 279 2.49 -9.21 -15.58
CA GLY A 279 3.25 -10.42 -15.25
C GLY A 279 4.59 -10.09 -14.61
N PHE A 280 5.36 -9.15 -15.18
CA PHE A 280 6.62 -8.71 -14.60
C PHE A 280 6.44 -7.95 -13.28
N ALA A 281 5.44 -7.07 -13.17
CA ALA A 281 5.12 -6.38 -11.92
C ALA A 281 4.77 -7.38 -10.80
N LEU A 282 4.04 -8.45 -11.14
CA LEU A 282 3.70 -9.51 -10.21
C LEU A 282 4.92 -10.29 -9.76
N VAL A 283 5.79 -10.71 -10.69
CA VAL A 283 7.03 -11.42 -10.35
C VAL A 283 7.91 -10.57 -9.44
N ALA A 284 8.10 -9.29 -9.76
CA ALA A 284 8.83 -8.35 -8.92
C ALA A 284 8.20 -8.25 -7.52
N ARG A 285 6.87 -8.17 -7.44
CA ARG A 285 6.12 -8.13 -6.18
C ARG A 285 6.31 -9.41 -5.35
N GLN A 286 6.28 -10.59 -5.98
CA GLN A 286 6.50 -11.86 -5.30
C GLN A 286 7.95 -12.00 -4.81
N TYR A 287 8.92 -11.51 -5.58
CA TYR A 287 10.31 -11.49 -5.17
C TYR A 287 10.53 -10.61 -3.93
N VAL A 288 9.97 -9.39 -3.89
CA VAL A 288 10.04 -8.52 -2.70
C VAL A 288 9.37 -9.18 -1.50
N ALA A 289 8.21 -9.82 -1.69
CA ALA A 289 7.54 -10.55 -0.61
C ALA A 289 8.40 -11.70 -0.05
N LEU A 290 9.09 -12.45 -0.92
CA LEU A 290 10.00 -13.52 -0.51
C LEU A 290 11.19 -12.97 0.30
N LEU A 291 11.77 -11.84 -0.13
CA LEU A 291 12.85 -11.19 0.62
C LEU A 291 12.40 -10.74 2.01
N ASP A 292 11.18 -10.21 2.14
CA ASP A 292 10.60 -9.83 3.44
C ASP A 292 10.39 -11.06 4.34
N VAL A 293 9.89 -12.17 3.80
CA VAL A 293 9.72 -13.43 4.54
C VAL A 293 11.07 -13.97 5.01
N ARG A 294 12.10 -13.96 4.16
CA ARG A 294 13.46 -14.39 4.54
C ARG A 294 14.05 -13.51 5.65
N ALA A 295 13.93 -12.20 5.51
CA ALA A 295 14.42 -11.25 6.52
C ALA A 295 13.69 -11.43 7.86
N TYR A 296 12.39 -11.75 7.83
CA TYR A 296 11.62 -12.05 9.04
C TYR A 296 12.05 -13.37 9.69
N ALA A 297 12.19 -14.43 8.89
CA ALA A 297 12.65 -15.74 9.38
C ALA A 297 14.03 -15.64 10.05
N HIS A 298 14.93 -14.82 9.50
CA HIS A 298 16.24 -14.56 10.12
C HIS A 298 16.11 -13.89 11.48
N ARG A 299 15.31 -12.82 11.59
CA ARG A 299 15.08 -12.12 12.87
C ARG A 299 14.43 -13.02 13.91
N LEU A 300 13.50 -13.87 13.47
CA LEU A 300 12.86 -14.84 14.35
C LEU A 300 13.89 -15.85 14.86
N ALA A 301 14.74 -16.39 13.99
CA ALA A 301 15.80 -17.32 14.38
C ALA A 301 16.82 -16.67 15.34
N GLU A 302 17.22 -15.42 15.10
CA GLU A 302 18.09 -14.67 16.01
C GLU A 302 17.44 -14.44 17.38
N SER A 303 16.16 -14.06 17.38
CA SER A 303 15.39 -13.87 18.61
C SER A 303 15.23 -15.17 19.38
N GLU A 304 14.93 -16.27 18.70
CA GLU A 304 14.85 -17.61 19.29
C GLU A 304 16.21 -18.05 19.85
N ALA A 305 17.31 -17.83 19.14
CA ALA A 305 18.65 -18.12 19.62
C ALA A 305 18.98 -17.31 20.89
N HIS A 306 18.64 -16.02 20.91
CA HIS A 306 18.84 -15.14 22.06
C HIS A 306 18.01 -15.60 23.27
N TYR A 307 16.72 -15.89 23.08
CA TYR A 307 15.87 -16.41 24.15
C TYR A 307 16.31 -17.80 24.61
N ARG A 308 16.83 -18.63 23.71
CA ARG A 308 17.41 -19.93 24.06
C ARG A 308 18.62 -19.74 24.95
N ASP A 309 19.54 -18.84 24.61
CA ASP A 309 20.71 -18.56 25.45
C ASP A 309 20.30 -18.06 26.85
N LEU A 310 19.36 -17.11 26.93
CA LEU A 310 18.78 -16.65 28.21
C LEU A 310 18.08 -17.77 29.00
N ALA A 311 17.45 -18.73 28.32
CA ALA A 311 16.73 -19.83 28.97
C ALA A 311 17.66 -20.89 29.55
N TYR A 312 18.89 -21.04 29.03
CA TYR A 312 19.83 -22.10 29.43
C TYR A 312 21.11 -21.62 30.09
N THR A 313 21.41 -20.33 30.04
CA THR A 313 22.59 -19.71 30.62
C THR A 313 22.21 -18.83 31.82
N ASP A 314 23.07 -18.77 32.83
CA ASP A 314 22.97 -17.84 33.95
C ASP A 314 23.65 -16.51 33.56
N ALA A 315 22.89 -15.42 33.56
CA ALA A 315 23.35 -14.13 33.04
C ALA A 315 24.52 -13.52 33.83
N LEU A 316 24.66 -13.84 35.12
CA LEU A 316 25.73 -13.32 35.97
C LEU A 316 27.06 -14.03 35.72
N THR A 317 27.03 -15.36 35.62
CA THR A 317 28.24 -16.19 35.58
C THR A 317 28.61 -16.69 34.19
N GLY A 318 27.68 -16.61 33.22
CA GLY A 318 27.84 -17.19 31.88
C GLY A 318 28.00 -18.71 31.89
N LEU A 319 27.65 -19.38 33.00
CA LEU A 319 27.56 -20.84 33.11
C LEU A 319 26.16 -21.30 32.69
N ALA A 320 25.97 -22.60 32.45
CA ALA A 320 24.63 -23.12 32.28
C ALA A 320 23.77 -22.86 33.53
N ASN A 321 22.51 -22.55 33.40
CA ASN A 321 21.59 -22.48 34.52
C ASN A 321 21.01 -23.87 34.83
N ARG A 322 20.10 -23.96 35.80
CA ARG A 322 19.44 -25.23 36.17
C ARG A 322 18.78 -25.94 34.99
N ARG A 323 18.17 -25.21 34.05
CA ARG A 323 17.55 -25.81 32.85
C ARG A 323 18.63 -26.36 31.91
N GLY A 324 19.74 -25.63 31.74
CA GLY A 324 20.90 -26.07 30.96
C GLY A 324 21.50 -27.36 31.47
N LEU A 325 21.70 -27.46 32.79
CA LEU A 325 22.18 -28.69 33.43
C LEU A 325 21.24 -29.88 33.17
N LEU A 326 19.93 -29.69 33.33
CA LEU A 326 18.94 -30.76 33.15
C LEU A 326 18.84 -31.23 31.70
N GLU A 327 18.96 -30.32 30.73
CA GLU A 327 18.98 -30.69 29.31
C GLU A 327 20.20 -31.54 28.98
N GLU A 328 21.36 -31.14 29.49
CA GLU A 328 22.60 -31.86 29.26
C GLU A 328 22.61 -33.23 29.95
N LEU A 329 22.15 -33.31 31.20
CA LEU A 329 21.95 -34.58 31.91
C LEU A 329 21.07 -35.54 31.10
N ARG A 330 19.94 -35.07 30.55
CA ARG A 330 19.08 -35.90 29.70
C ARG A 330 19.78 -36.36 28.43
N ARG A 331 20.68 -35.55 27.86
CA ARG A 331 21.46 -35.90 26.67
C ARG A 331 22.48 -36.99 26.97
N VAL A 332 23.28 -36.82 28.02
CA VAL A 332 24.36 -37.76 28.37
C VAL A 332 23.84 -39.08 28.94
N LEU A 333 22.72 -39.05 29.68
CA LEU A 333 22.10 -40.28 30.22
C LEU A 333 21.45 -41.17 29.15
N ARG A 334 21.32 -40.70 27.91
CA ARG A 334 20.89 -41.54 26.76
C ARG A 334 22.05 -42.30 26.12
N SER A 335 23.29 -41.99 26.49
CA SER A 335 24.47 -42.71 26.05
C SER A 335 24.92 -43.70 27.12
N ASP A 336 25.45 -44.85 26.73
CA ASP A 336 26.03 -45.86 27.65
C ASP A 336 27.41 -45.45 28.21
N VAL A 337 27.71 -44.14 28.25
CA VAL A 337 28.97 -43.62 28.75
C VAL A 337 28.82 -43.27 30.24
N PRO A 338 29.74 -43.69 31.13
CA PRO A 338 29.72 -43.29 32.52
C PRO A 338 29.80 -41.76 32.69
N VAL A 339 28.94 -41.18 33.53
CA VAL A 339 28.86 -39.74 33.79
C VAL A 339 29.16 -39.48 35.27
N VAL A 340 29.91 -38.41 35.56
CA VAL A 340 30.18 -37.92 36.93
C VAL A 340 29.53 -36.54 37.10
N LEU A 341 28.80 -36.35 38.20
CA LEU A 341 28.26 -35.06 38.60
C LEU A 341 29.01 -34.56 39.84
N LEU A 342 29.59 -33.36 39.75
CA LEU A 342 30.29 -32.71 40.85
C LEU A 342 29.48 -31.48 41.32
N ALA A 343 29.17 -31.42 42.61
CA ALA A 343 28.57 -30.24 43.23
C ALA A 343 29.66 -29.44 43.96
N LEU A 344 29.69 -28.13 43.73
CA LEU A 344 30.67 -27.19 44.29
C LEU A 344 29.91 -26.09 45.03
N ASP A 345 30.38 -25.72 46.22
CA ASP A 345 29.90 -24.57 46.98
C ASP A 345 31.07 -23.61 47.27
N LEU A 346 30.77 -22.32 47.42
CA LEU A 346 31.79 -21.30 47.70
C LEU A 346 31.85 -21.00 49.20
N ASP A 347 32.92 -21.47 49.84
CA ASP A 347 33.15 -21.25 51.27
C ASP A 347 33.19 -19.76 51.62
N GLY A 348 32.43 -19.36 52.64
CA GLY A 348 32.42 -17.99 53.16
C GLY A 348 31.77 -16.96 52.24
N PHE A 349 31.13 -17.35 51.13
CA PHE A 349 30.55 -16.40 50.17
C PHE A 349 29.50 -15.47 50.79
N LYS A 350 28.72 -15.95 51.76
CA LYS A 350 27.76 -15.11 52.51
C LYS A 350 28.46 -13.95 53.25
N TYR A 351 29.63 -14.18 53.82
CA TYR A 351 30.41 -13.14 54.51
C TYR A 351 30.87 -12.04 53.54
N VAL A 352 31.19 -12.39 52.29
CA VAL A 352 31.52 -11.42 51.24
C VAL A 352 30.33 -10.51 50.94
N ASN A 353 29.14 -11.10 50.75
CA ASN A 353 27.90 -10.33 50.55
C ASN A 353 27.61 -9.40 51.74
N ASP A 354 27.69 -9.93 52.96
CA ASP A 354 27.32 -9.19 54.18
C ASP A 354 28.31 -8.04 54.49
N MET A 355 29.61 -8.21 54.19
CA MET A 355 30.64 -7.20 54.50
C MET A 355 30.93 -6.21 53.37
N ARG A 356 30.73 -6.61 52.11
CA ARG A 356 31.14 -5.83 50.93
C ARG A 356 29.99 -5.50 49.97
N GLY A 357 28.78 -5.97 50.28
CA GLY A 357 27.58 -5.74 49.48
C GLY A 357 27.42 -6.75 48.34
N HIS A 358 26.19 -6.86 47.86
CA HIS A 358 25.81 -7.81 46.81
C HIS A 358 26.55 -7.57 45.49
N ASP A 359 26.83 -6.32 45.12
CA ASP A 359 27.55 -5.99 43.88
C ASP A 359 28.95 -6.63 43.85
N VAL A 360 29.64 -6.66 44.99
CA VAL A 360 30.97 -7.31 45.12
C VAL A 360 30.83 -8.83 45.08
N GLY A 361 29.79 -9.39 45.71
CA GLY A 361 29.50 -10.82 45.60
C GLY A 361 29.18 -11.26 44.18
N ASP A 362 28.43 -10.45 43.44
CA ASP A 362 28.10 -10.70 42.04
C ASP A 362 29.35 -10.69 41.16
N ALA A 363 30.28 -9.75 41.39
CA ALA A 363 31.58 -9.72 40.71
C ALA A 363 32.40 -10.99 41.01
N VAL A 364 32.42 -11.46 42.26
CA VAL A 364 33.09 -12.71 42.65
C VAL A 364 32.48 -13.91 41.93
N LEU A 365 31.15 -13.99 41.84
CA LEU A 365 30.46 -15.06 41.11
C LEU A 365 30.78 -15.03 39.61
N GLY A 366 30.83 -13.85 39.01
CA GLY A 366 31.26 -13.66 37.63
C GLY A 366 32.66 -14.23 37.37
N ASP A 367 33.62 -13.90 38.25
CA ASP A 367 35.00 -14.40 38.19
C ASP A 367 35.10 -15.92 38.37
N VAL A 368 34.35 -16.48 39.32
CA VAL A 368 34.27 -17.94 39.53
C VAL A 368 33.72 -18.61 38.26
N GLY A 369 32.65 -18.08 37.68
CA GLY A 369 32.09 -18.57 36.43
C GLY A 369 33.11 -18.58 35.29
N ALA A 370 33.87 -17.50 35.13
CA ALA A 370 34.93 -17.41 34.13
C ALA A 370 36.04 -18.44 34.35
N ARG A 371 36.52 -18.61 35.60
CA ARG A 371 37.56 -19.58 35.95
C ARG A 371 37.12 -21.01 35.72
N LEU A 372 35.89 -21.36 36.10
CA LEU A 372 35.35 -22.70 35.85
C LEU A 372 35.32 -22.99 34.34
N ARG A 373 34.81 -22.06 33.54
CA ARG A 373 34.70 -22.23 32.08
C ARG A 373 36.06 -22.45 31.40
N GLN A 374 37.10 -21.76 31.87
CA GLN A 374 38.47 -21.90 31.34
C GLN A 374 39.14 -23.24 31.67
N ASN A 375 38.66 -23.96 32.68
CA ASN A 375 39.23 -25.23 33.14
C ASN A 375 38.42 -26.47 32.71
N LEU A 376 37.31 -26.29 31.97
CA LEU A 376 36.52 -27.41 31.45
C LEU A 376 37.23 -28.09 30.28
N ARG A 377 37.15 -29.42 30.23
CA ARG A 377 37.59 -30.20 29.07
C ARG A 377 36.52 -30.18 27.98
N PRO A 378 36.86 -30.49 26.72
CA PRO A 378 35.86 -30.67 25.68
C PRO A 378 34.83 -31.73 26.08
N GLY A 379 33.55 -31.34 26.12
CA GLY A 379 32.43 -32.21 26.52
C GLY A 379 31.97 -32.08 27.97
N ASP A 380 32.72 -31.37 28.83
CA ASP A 380 32.29 -31.07 30.20
C ASP A 380 31.36 -29.84 30.23
N LEU A 381 30.42 -29.81 31.18
CA LEU A 381 29.50 -28.69 31.40
C LEU A 381 29.56 -28.23 32.86
N ALA A 382 29.80 -26.92 33.10
CA ALA A 382 29.58 -26.30 34.40
C ALA A 382 28.25 -25.54 34.41
N ALA A 383 27.50 -25.67 35.50
CA ALA A 383 26.22 -25.02 35.68
C ALA A 383 26.09 -24.34 37.05
N ARG A 384 25.48 -23.16 37.09
CA ARG A 384 25.07 -22.48 38.32
C ARG A 384 23.65 -22.90 38.68
N LEU A 385 23.55 -23.59 39.80
CA LEU A 385 22.30 -23.85 40.49
C LEU A 385 22.17 -22.75 41.54
N GLY A 386 21.41 -21.69 41.24
CA GLY A 386 21.17 -20.62 42.20
C GLY A 386 20.63 -21.17 43.53
N ALA A 387 20.88 -20.47 44.63
CA ALA A 387 20.23 -20.79 45.89
C ALA A 387 18.72 -20.65 45.71
N THR A 388 17.96 -21.73 45.88
CA THR A 388 16.53 -21.63 46.09
C THR A 388 16.32 -20.76 47.32
N SER A 389 15.81 -19.54 47.13
CA SER A 389 15.06 -18.86 48.17
C SER A 389 13.84 -19.73 48.47
N SER A 390 14.01 -20.71 49.33
CA SER A 390 12.90 -21.41 49.95
C SER A 390 12.34 -20.45 51.00
N PRO A 391 11.08 -19.99 50.90
CA PRO A 391 10.44 -19.30 51.99
C PRO A 391 10.06 -20.38 53.01
N TYR A 392 10.89 -20.54 54.03
CA TYR A 392 10.47 -21.15 55.28
C TYR A 392 10.68 -20.13 56.40
#